data_AF-A0A2N1NLW3-F1
#
_entry.id   AF-A0A2N1NLW3-F1
#
_cell.length_a   1.000
_cell.length_b   1.000
_cell.length_c   1.000
_cell.angle_alpha   90.00
_cell.angle_beta   90.00
_cell.angle_gamma   90.00
#
_symmetry.space_group_name_H-M   'P 1'
#
loop_
_entity.id
_entity.type
_entity.pdbx_description
1 polymer ?
#
loop_
_entity_poly.entity_id
_entity_poly.type
_entity_poly.pdbx_seq_one_letter_code
_entity_poly.pdbx_strand_id
1 'polypeptide(L)'
;MEFPNIGENCSFKGCSQLDFLPFWCGSCGKKYCLDHRYPNSHECFRWSENEKNVQLCETCSSMILNPEGRSVEQTLEEHLKSNCVLHLLSSIPIEKQKCFITECKNKSEGGVMVYVVCDGCGEAFCLKHRHPPAHQCESLNVASDEKAKRRVKAEELISKYKKKSASSILKSDNISSSSKNVTTNKPKKKNKKIEVMKLKSKAQGDSTIPVNARVYLSVDFPLDSKVSNKPLFFNKEWTIGKVLDKVATVGKITNNNNKLPLDDPNRLILVNKETGNSFEMDKKLGEVVESGDDIYLEKLGSIN
;
A
#
# COMPACT_ATOMS: atom_id res chain seq x y z
N MET A 1 -11.49 -1.96 1.29
CA MET A 1 -11.09 -0.65 1.84
C MET A 1 -11.12 0.29 0.66
N GLU A 2 -12.23 0.98 0.48
CA GLU A 2 -12.41 1.96 -0.59
C GLU A 2 -11.66 3.23 -0.16
N PHE A 3 -10.81 3.77 -1.03
CA PHE A 3 -10.00 4.96 -0.76
C PHE A 3 -10.82 6.18 -1.19
N PRO A 4 -11.51 6.90 -0.29
CA PRO A 4 -12.55 7.86 -0.70
C PRO A 4 -11.99 9.20 -1.22
N ASN A 5 -10.66 9.35 -1.31
CA ASN A 5 -9.98 10.63 -1.58
C ASN A 5 -8.72 10.45 -2.44
N ILE A 6 -8.69 9.46 -3.34
CA ILE A 6 -7.58 9.29 -4.28
C ILE A 6 -8.08 9.63 -5.68
N GLY A 7 -7.36 10.52 -6.37
CA GLY A 7 -7.74 11.11 -7.65
C GLY A 7 -8.12 12.59 -7.54
N GLU A 8 -8.31 13.25 -8.69
CA GLU A 8 -8.87 14.61 -8.75
C GLU A 8 -10.02 14.69 -9.75
N ASN A 9 -10.95 15.61 -9.48
CA ASN A 9 -12.07 15.85 -10.36
C ASN A 9 -11.62 16.59 -11.62
N CYS A 10 -12.25 16.24 -12.74
CA CYS A 10 -12.09 16.95 -13.99
C CYS A 10 -12.45 18.45 -13.85
N SER A 11 -11.65 19.33 -14.43
CA SER A 11 -11.88 20.79 -14.40
C SER A 11 -12.85 21.27 -15.50
N PHE A 12 -13.34 20.38 -16.36
CA PHE A 12 -14.25 20.74 -17.45
C PHE A 12 -15.67 21.01 -16.93
N LYS A 13 -16.33 22.05 -17.44
CA LYS A 13 -17.67 22.43 -16.99
C LYS A 13 -18.66 21.32 -17.33
N GLY A 14 -19.30 20.75 -16.31
CA GLY A 14 -20.25 19.65 -16.47
C GLY A 14 -19.64 18.26 -16.37
N CYS A 15 -18.31 18.13 -16.27
CA CYS A 15 -17.65 16.87 -15.95
C CYS A 15 -17.18 16.89 -14.50
N SER A 16 -17.77 16.05 -13.65
CA SER A 16 -17.32 15.86 -12.25
C SER A 16 -16.66 14.49 -12.03
N GLN A 17 -16.24 13.83 -13.12
CA GLN A 17 -15.56 12.55 -13.07
C GLN A 17 -14.31 12.67 -12.18
N LEU A 18 -14.22 11.80 -11.17
CA LEU A 18 -13.02 11.63 -10.37
C LEU A 18 -12.07 10.69 -11.11
N ASP A 19 -10.94 11.22 -11.60
CA ASP A 19 -9.93 10.42 -12.27
C ASP A 19 -8.76 10.16 -11.31
N PHE A 20 -8.33 8.91 -11.23
CA PHE A 20 -7.21 8.50 -10.40
C PHE A 20 -5.86 8.99 -10.96
N LEU A 21 -5.79 9.23 -12.27
CA LEU A 21 -4.62 9.78 -12.97
C LEU A 21 -5.03 11.00 -13.80
N PRO A 22 -5.31 12.14 -13.16
CA PRO A 22 -5.73 13.35 -13.87
C PRO A 22 -4.61 13.87 -14.78
N PHE A 23 -4.98 14.30 -15.98
CA PHE A 23 -4.06 14.83 -16.98
C PHE A 23 -3.95 16.35 -16.88
N TRP A 24 -2.73 16.86 -16.84
CA TRP A 24 -2.46 18.29 -16.83
C TRP A 24 -2.41 18.85 -18.26
N CYS A 25 -3.17 19.91 -18.53
CA CYS A 25 -3.11 20.62 -19.80
C CYS A 25 -1.98 21.66 -19.78
N GLY A 26 -1.03 21.53 -20.71
CA GLY A 26 0.10 22.46 -20.87
C GLY A 26 -0.30 23.91 -21.15
N SER A 27 -1.37 24.11 -21.92
CA SER A 27 -1.81 25.44 -22.32
C SER A 27 -2.56 26.15 -21.19
N CYS A 28 -3.57 25.51 -20.58
CA CYS A 28 -4.41 26.15 -19.56
C CYS A 28 -4.00 25.90 -18.10
N GLY A 29 -3.15 24.91 -17.84
CA GLY A 29 -2.64 24.58 -16.51
C GLY A 29 -3.62 23.83 -15.60
N LYS A 30 -4.80 23.43 -16.11
CA LYS A 30 -5.84 22.70 -15.36
C LYS A 30 -5.73 21.18 -15.54
N LYS A 31 -6.41 20.45 -14.67
CA LYS A 31 -6.43 18.98 -14.64
C LYS A 31 -7.75 18.42 -15.17
N TYR A 32 -7.67 17.37 -15.98
CA TYR A 32 -8.83 16.76 -16.66
C TYR A 32 -8.79 15.23 -16.61
N CYS A 33 -9.94 14.59 -16.73
CA CYS A 33 -10.03 13.13 -16.86
C CYS A 33 -9.58 12.66 -18.26
N LEU A 34 -9.53 11.34 -18.48
CA LEU A 34 -9.17 10.73 -19.76
C LEU A 34 -9.93 11.34 -20.96
N ASP A 35 -11.24 11.52 -20.84
CA ASP A 35 -12.08 12.03 -21.93
C ASP A 35 -11.84 13.52 -22.25
N HIS A 36 -11.36 14.28 -21.26
CA HIS A 36 -11.17 15.73 -21.36
C HIS A 36 -9.68 16.13 -21.40
N ARG A 37 -8.77 15.15 -21.59
CA ARG A 37 -7.31 15.35 -21.58
C ARG A 37 -6.83 16.33 -22.64
N TYR A 38 -7.49 16.38 -23.79
CA TYR A 38 -7.04 17.14 -24.97
C TYR A 38 -7.59 18.57 -24.97
N PRO A 39 -6.83 19.58 -25.45
CA PRO A 39 -7.31 20.96 -25.54
C PRO A 39 -8.67 21.11 -26.21
N ASN A 40 -8.88 20.35 -27.28
CA ASN A 40 -10.13 20.32 -28.06
C ASN A 40 -11.28 19.69 -27.26
N SER A 41 -10.98 18.71 -26.40
CA SER A 41 -11.99 17.99 -25.61
C SER A 41 -12.49 18.77 -24.41
N HIS A 42 -11.77 19.79 -23.93
CA HIS A 42 -12.19 20.60 -22.78
C HIS A 42 -12.36 22.09 -23.07
N GLU A 43 -12.48 22.47 -24.36
CA GLU A 43 -12.63 23.86 -24.80
C GLU A 43 -11.57 24.77 -24.16
N CYS A 44 -10.30 24.40 -24.33
CA CYS A 44 -9.18 25.08 -23.70
C CYS A 44 -9.14 26.58 -24.04
N PHE A 45 -9.36 27.45 -23.06
CA PHE A 45 -9.37 28.90 -23.25
C PHE A 45 -8.01 29.51 -23.64
N ARG A 46 -6.91 28.77 -23.44
CA ARG A 46 -5.54 29.19 -23.84
C ARG A 46 -5.05 28.54 -25.13
N TRP A 47 -5.87 27.67 -25.73
CA TRP A 47 -5.53 27.05 -27.01
C TRP A 47 -5.88 28.01 -28.15
N SER A 48 -4.86 28.49 -28.87
CA SER A 48 -5.05 29.50 -29.93
C SER A 48 -5.24 28.85 -31.30
N GLU A 49 -5.86 29.55 -32.25
CA GLU A 49 -6.07 29.04 -33.60
C GLU A 49 -4.78 28.72 -34.37
N ASN A 50 -3.63 29.24 -33.93
CA ASN A 50 -2.31 28.94 -34.50
C ASN A 50 -1.79 27.54 -34.09
N GLU A 51 -2.45 26.87 -33.12
CA GLU A 51 -2.14 25.50 -32.68
C GLU A 51 -3.03 24.44 -33.39
N LYS A 52 -3.76 24.82 -34.46
CA LYS A 52 -4.55 23.90 -35.31
C LYS A 52 -3.68 22.88 -36.08
N ASN A 53 -2.37 23.10 -36.13
CA ASN A 53 -1.41 22.23 -36.79
C ASN A 53 -0.87 21.15 -35.84
N VAL A 54 -1.74 20.47 -35.10
CA VAL A 54 -1.33 19.43 -34.15
C VAL A 54 -2.05 18.12 -34.43
N GLN A 55 -1.30 17.03 -34.51
CA GLN A 55 -1.83 15.68 -34.72
C GLN A 55 -1.35 14.69 -33.63
N LEU A 56 -2.16 13.68 -33.33
CA LEU A 56 -1.79 12.61 -32.40
C LEU A 56 -1.05 11.51 -33.17
N CYS A 57 0.13 11.11 -32.70
CA CYS A 57 0.80 9.91 -33.20
C CYS A 57 0.19 8.66 -32.58
N GLU A 58 -0.32 7.73 -33.39
CA GLU A 58 -0.88 6.47 -32.89
C GLU A 58 0.18 5.52 -32.31
N THR A 59 1.44 5.63 -32.76
CA THR A 59 2.55 4.77 -32.31
C THR A 59 3.03 5.13 -30.92
N CYS A 60 3.20 6.42 -30.62
CA CYS A 60 3.76 6.90 -29.36
C CYS A 60 2.76 7.69 -28.50
N SER A 61 1.52 7.88 -28.98
CA SER A 61 0.47 8.65 -28.32
C SER A 61 0.85 10.09 -27.96
N SER A 62 1.85 10.66 -28.65
CA SER A 62 2.34 12.03 -28.43
C SER A 62 1.79 12.99 -29.46
N MET A 63 1.63 14.26 -29.08
CA MET A 63 1.22 15.32 -29.99
C MET A 63 2.39 15.77 -30.85
N ILE A 64 2.15 15.83 -32.16
CA ILE A 64 3.09 16.31 -33.17
C ILE A 64 2.64 17.70 -33.61
N LEU A 65 3.53 18.68 -33.54
CA LEU A 65 3.37 20.00 -34.14
C LEU A 65 3.78 19.93 -35.62
N ASN A 66 2.85 20.24 -36.51
CA ASN A 66 3.09 20.38 -37.95
C ASN A 66 3.59 21.80 -38.25
N PRO A 67 4.81 21.96 -38.79
CA PRO A 67 5.31 23.27 -39.19
C PRO A 67 4.45 23.90 -40.30
N GLU A 68 4.34 25.23 -40.30
CA GLU A 68 3.63 25.95 -41.37
C GLU A 68 4.22 25.63 -42.75
N GLY A 69 3.37 25.29 -43.71
CA GLY A 69 3.76 24.97 -45.09
C GLY A 69 4.15 23.51 -45.36
N ARG A 70 4.08 22.62 -44.37
CA ARG A 70 4.24 21.16 -44.57
C ARG A 70 2.89 20.43 -44.47
N SER A 71 2.80 19.31 -45.19
CA SER A 71 1.67 18.40 -45.05
C SER A 71 1.74 17.60 -43.73
N VAL A 72 0.58 17.21 -43.25
CA VAL A 72 0.39 16.42 -42.02
C VAL A 72 1.13 15.08 -42.15
N GLU A 73 1.05 14.47 -43.34
CA GLU A 73 1.62 13.15 -43.66
C GLU A 73 3.15 13.16 -43.63
N GLN A 74 3.78 14.19 -44.21
CA GLN A 74 5.25 14.31 -44.24
C GLN A 74 5.84 14.46 -42.83
N THR A 75 5.17 15.23 -41.97
CA THR A 75 5.63 15.47 -40.60
C THR A 75 5.51 14.19 -39.77
N LEU A 76 4.44 13.41 -39.96
CA LEU A 76 4.26 12.11 -39.33
C LEU A 76 5.32 11.10 -39.80
N GLU A 77 5.64 11.05 -41.10
CA GLU A 77 6.66 10.15 -41.64
C GLU A 77 8.06 10.45 -41.07
N GLU A 78 8.45 11.73 -41.00
CA GLU A 78 9.70 12.15 -40.38
C GLU A 78 9.75 11.82 -38.88
N HIS A 79 8.64 12.05 -38.17
CA HIS A 79 8.51 11.69 -36.76
C HIS A 79 8.71 10.18 -36.54
N LEU A 80 8.06 9.34 -37.34
CA LEU A 80 8.19 7.88 -37.25
C LEU A 80 9.61 7.41 -37.60
N LYS A 81 10.22 7.96 -38.65
CA LYS A 81 11.63 7.67 -39.01
C LYS A 81 12.61 8.06 -37.91
N SER A 82 12.30 9.10 -37.14
CA SER A 82 13.12 9.55 -36.01
C SER A 82 12.94 8.72 -34.73
N ASN A 83 12.16 7.63 -34.77
CA ASN A 83 11.76 6.90 -33.57
C ASN A 83 11.04 7.79 -32.55
N CYS A 84 10.11 8.61 -33.05
CA CYS A 84 9.22 9.47 -32.28
C CYS A 84 9.89 10.61 -31.48
N VAL A 85 11.02 11.14 -31.93
CA VAL A 85 11.74 12.23 -31.23
C VAL A 85 11.55 13.62 -31.85
N LEU A 86 11.24 13.70 -33.14
CA LEU A 86 11.07 14.96 -33.85
C LEU A 86 9.63 15.47 -33.80
N HIS A 87 9.45 16.78 -34.00
CA HIS A 87 8.15 17.45 -34.17
C HIS A 87 7.19 17.34 -32.98
N LEU A 88 7.66 17.00 -31.78
CA LEU A 88 6.81 16.93 -30.58
C LEU A 88 6.30 18.31 -30.14
N LEU A 89 5.02 18.41 -29.77
CA LEU A 89 4.37 19.63 -29.22
C LEU A 89 4.82 19.97 -27.78
N SER A 90 6.03 19.61 -27.36
CA SER A 90 6.46 19.93 -26.01
C SER A 90 6.61 21.44 -25.87
N SER A 91 5.71 22.06 -25.11
CA SER A 91 5.80 23.43 -24.57
C SER A 91 6.91 23.58 -23.52
N ILE A 92 7.83 22.64 -23.46
CA ILE A 92 9.05 22.69 -22.68
C ILE A 92 10.18 22.46 -23.68
N PRO A 93 11.08 23.44 -23.89
CA PRO A 93 12.32 23.18 -24.57
C PRO A 93 12.96 21.98 -23.87
N ILE A 94 13.23 20.89 -24.61
CA ILE A 94 14.19 19.86 -24.17
C ILE A 94 15.61 20.47 -24.24
N GLU A 95 15.75 21.76 -23.93
CA GLU A 95 17.02 22.40 -23.67
C GLU A 95 17.44 21.94 -22.28
N LYS A 96 18.18 20.82 -22.29
CA LYS A 96 19.21 20.48 -21.31
C LYS A 96 18.78 20.65 -19.85
N GLN A 97 17.58 20.22 -19.49
CA GLN A 97 17.34 19.91 -18.08
C GLN A 97 18.38 18.86 -17.70
N LYS A 98 19.14 19.13 -16.63
CA LYS A 98 20.15 18.23 -16.09
C LYS A 98 19.70 17.84 -14.70
N CYS A 99 20.17 16.69 -14.22
CA CYS A 99 19.92 16.35 -12.83
C CYS A 99 20.56 17.42 -11.93
N PHE A 100 19.82 17.91 -10.94
CA PHE A 100 20.33 18.88 -9.97
C PHE A 100 21.53 18.37 -9.15
N ILE A 101 21.70 17.05 -9.05
CA ILE A 101 22.88 16.43 -8.44
C ILE A 101 24.12 16.68 -9.32
N THR A 102 25.07 17.45 -8.79
CA THR A 102 26.29 17.89 -9.49
C THR A 102 27.17 16.76 -10.00
N GLU A 103 27.21 15.61 -9.31
CA GLU A 103 28.00 14.43 -9.69
C GLU A 103 27.24 13.43 -10.58
N CYS A 104 26.01 13.75 -10.99
CA CYS A 104 25.18 12.83 -11.77
C CYS A 104 25.63 12.74 -13.23
N LYS A 105 26.42 11.70 -13.54
CA LYS A 105 26.88 11.37 -14.90
C LYS A 105 25.86 10.58 -15.74
N ASN A 106 24.57 10.54 -15.35
CA ASN A 106 23.57 9.81 -16.13
C ASN A 106 23.40 10.45 -17.51
N LYS A 107 24.09 9.86 -18.49
CA LYS A 107 23.79 9.95 -19.91
C LYS A 107 22.91 8.75 -20.19
N SER A 108 21.62 8.95 -20.45
CA SER A 108 20.78 7.82 -20.86
C SER A 108 21.27 7.33 -22.23
N GLU A 109 21.71 6.09 -22.30
CA GLU A 109 21.88 5.37 -23.57
C GLU A 109 20.48 5.31 -24.23
N GLY A 110 20.33 5.89 -25.43
CA GLY A 110 19.08 5.76 -26.20
C GLY A 110 18.18 7.01 -26.35
N GLY A 111 18.67 8.22 -26.10
CA GLY A 111 18.16 9.41 -26.81
C GLY A 111 16.95 10.16 -26.24
N VAL A 112 16.35 9.77 -25.11
CA VAL A 112 15.32 10.61 -24.43
C VAL A 112 15.63 10.73 -22.94
N MET A 113 16.10 11.91 -22.52
CA MET A 113 16.33 12.20 -21.10
C MET A 113 15.03 12.69 -20.44
N VAL A 114 14.41 11.80 -19.67
CA VAL A 114 13.22 12.13 -18.86
C VAL A 114 13.67 12.59 -17.47
N TYR A 115 13.25 13.80 -17.10
CA TYR A 115 13.46 14.38 -15.78
C TYR A 115 12.14 14.50 -15.04
N VAL A 116 12.19 14.31 -13.72
CA VAL A 116 11.06 14.45 -12.82
C VAL A 116 11.36 15.58 -11.86
N VAL A 117 10.44 16.52 -11.71
CA VAL A 117 10.52 17.60 -10.73
C VAL A 117 10.07 17.06 -9.38
N CYS A 118 10.84 17.30 -8.33
CA CYS A 118 10.46 16.89 -6.98
C CYS A 118 9.44 17.87 -6.39
N ASP A 119 8.28 17.38 -5.93
CA ASP A 119 7.26 18.21 -5.27
C ASP A 119 7.73 18.87 -3.96
N GLY A 120 8.80 18.32 -3.35
CA GLY A 120 9.34 18.80 -2.08
C GLY A 120 10.30 19.98 -2.22
N CYS A 121 11.25 19.91 -3.15
CA CYS A 121 12.26 20.96 -3.35
C CYS A 121 12.13 21.73 -4.67
N GLY A 122 11.28 21.30 -5.59
CA GLY A 122 11.08 21.95 -6.89
C GLY A 122 12.17 21.70 -7.93
N GLU A 123 13.21 20.94 -7.59
CA GLU A 123 14.35 20.68 -8.48
C GLU A 123 14.11 19.48 -9.41
N ALA A 124 14.80 19.47 -10.56
CA ALA A 124 14.68 18.42 -11.58
C ALA A 124 15.72 17.30 -11.39
N PHE A 125 15.26 16.05 -11.42
CA PHE A 125 16.09 14.87 -11.21
C PHE A 125 15.89 13.82 -12.29
N CYS A 126 16.98 13.12 -12.65
CA CYS A 126 16.89 11.94 -13.51
C CYS A 126 16.15 10.80 -12.80
N LEU A 127 15.75 9.75 -13.54
CA LEU A 127 15.02 8.61 -12.97
C LEU A 127 15.74 7.91 -11.80
N LYS A 128 17.08 7.91 -11.75
CA LYS A 128 17.83 7.37 -10.60
C LYS A 128 17.76 8.24 -9.35
N HIS A 129 17.59 9.55 -9.51
CA HIS A 129 17.58 10.54 -8.42
C HIS A 129 16.19 11.15 -8.16
N ARG A 130 15.14 10.66 -8.83
CA ARG A 130 13.76 11.15 -8.68
C ARG A 130 13.20 11.03 -7.26
N HIS A 131 13.72 10.08 -6.48
CA HIS A 131 13.23 9.80 -5.13
C HIS A 131 13.84 10.75 -4.11
N PRO A 132 13.04 11.34 -3.19
CA PRO A 132 13.52 12.30 -2.19
C PRO A 132 14.75 11.87 -1.37
N PRO A 133 14.92 10.59 -0.94
CA PRO A 133 16.14 10.16 -0.25
C PRO A 133 17.39 10.16 -1.14
N ALA A 134 17.24 9.97 -2.45
CA ALA A 134 18.36 9.85 -3.39
C ALA A 134 19.03 11.19 -3.70
N HIS A 135 18.33 12.30 -3.48
CA HIS A 135 18.86 13.65 -3.65
C HIS A 135 18.89 14.47 -2.35
N GLN A 136 18.75 13.80 -1.19
CA GLN A 136 18.76 14.43 0.13
C GLN A 136 17.82 15.64 0.18
N CYS A 137 16.56 15.42 -0.20
CA CYS A 137 15.57 16.49 -0.36
C CYS A 137 15.42 17.34 0.91
N GLU A 138 15.55 18.66 0.77
CA GLU A 138 15.42 19.59 1.89
C GLU A 138 14.06 19.49 2.61
N SER A 139 12.99 19.21 1.86
CA SER A 139 11.65 19.01 2.44
C SER A 139 11.57 17.82 3.41
N LEU A 140 12.41 16.79 3.23
CA LEU A 140 12.50 15.68 4.18
C LEU A 140 13.21 16.09 5.47
N ASN A 141 14.21 16.98 5.38
CA ASN A 141 14.93 17.51 6.54
C ASN A 141 13.98 18.32 7.45
N VAL A 142 13.18 19.20 6.85
CA VAL A 142 12.16 19.99 7.56
C VAL A 142 11.14 19.07 8.26
N ALA A 143 10.68 18.02 7.57
CA ALA A 143 9.74 17.06 8.16
C ALA A 143 10.36 16.25 9.31
N SER A 144 11.65 15.90 9.23
CA SER A 144 12.36 15.21 10.33
C SER A 144 12.60 16.12 11.52
N ASP A 145 12.92 17.39 11.32
CA ASP A 145 13.18 18.35 12.39
C ASP A 145 11.90 18.67 13.16
N GLU A 146 10.78 18.85 12.46
CA GLU A 146 9.47 19.02 13.10
C GLU A 146 9.06 17.78 13.91
N LYS A 147 9.37 16.58 13.41
CA LYS A 147 9.13 15.33 14.14
C LYS A 147 10.01 15.24 15.39
N ALA A 148 11.27 15.68 15.32
CA ALA A 148 12.18 15.72 16.47
C ALA A 148 11.71 16.72 17.54
N LYS A 149 11.32 17.94 17.14
CA LYS A 149 10.75 18.95 18.04
C LYS A 149 9.48 18.47 18.75
N ARG A 150 8.59 17.79 18.02
CA ARG A 150 7.37 17.18 18.60
C ARG A 150 7.71 16.11 19.63
N ARG A 151 8.75 15.29 19.39
CA ARG A 151 9.19 14.26 20.34
C ARG A 151 9.73 14.87 21.63
N VAL A 152 10.60 15.88 21.52
CA VAL A 152 11.16 16.60 22.69
C VAL A 152 10.05 17.25 23.51
N LYS A 153 9.09 17.92 22.85
CA LYS A 153 7.94 18.55 23.53
C LYS A 153 7.04 17.53 24.23
N ALA A 154 6.84 16.36 23.61
CA ALA A 154 6.09 15.25 24.22
C ALA A 154 6.81 14.67 25.45
N GLU A 155 8.14 14.46 25.37
CA GLU A 155 8.97 13.99 26.47
C GLU A 155 8.97 14.97 27.66
N GLU A 156 9.00 16.27 27.39
CA GLU A 156 8.91 17.32 28.41
C GLU A 156 7.54 17.35 29.11
N LEU A 157 6.44 17.25 28.34
CA LEU A 157 5.09 17.16 28.88
C LEU A 157 4.95 15.93 29.80
N ILE A 158 5.42 14.76 29.37
CA ILE A 158 5.39 13.53 30.18
C ILE A 158 6.17 13.72 31.50
N SER A 159 7.31 14.39 31.45
CA SER A 159 8.14 14.66 32.63
C SER A 159 7.45 15.61 33.62
N LYS A 160 6.70 16.60 33.12
CA LYS A 160 5.91 17.53 33.96
C LYS A 160 4.78 16.81 34.71
N TYR A 161 4.13 15.83 34.07
CA TYR A 161 3.08 15.02 34.72
C TYR A 161 3.64 13.96 35.69
N LYS A 162 4.81 13.38 35.42
CA LYS A 162 5.49 12.48 36.39
C LYS A 162 5.88 13.20 37.69
N LYS A 163 6.28 14.47 37.63
CA LYS A 163 6.63 15.24 38.84
C LYS A 163 5.40 15.56 39.72
N LYS A 164 4.19 15.68 39.14
CA LYS A 164 2.95 15.87 39.90
C LYS A 164 2.49 14.61 40.66
N SER A 165 2.86 13.40 40.23
CA SER A 165 2.53 12.17 40.95
C SER A 165 3.53 11.81 42.06
N ALA A 166 4.67 12.52 42.15
CA ALA A 166 5.69 12.28 43.17
C ALA A 166 5.43 13.02 44.50
N SER A 167 4.49 13.99 44.52
CA SER A 167 4.20 14.79 45.71
C SER A 167 3.18 14.16 46.68
N SER A 168 2.67 12.96 46.42
CA SER A 168 1.64 12.31 47.26
C SER A 168 2.02 10.96 47.87
N ILE A 169 3.29 10.54 47.87
CA ILE A 169 3.71 9.32 48.57
C ILE A 169 5.05 9.57 49.27
N LEU A 170 4.98 10.19 50.45
CA LEU A 170 6.00 10.05 51.49
C LEU A 170 5.52 8.96 52.46
N LYS A 171 6.13 7.77 52.33
CA LYS A 171 6.51 6.83 53.40
C LYS A 171 6.78 5.47 52.77
N SER A 172 8.06 5.11 52.69
CA SER A 172 8.64 3.86 53.21
C SER A 172 9.91 3.52 52.41
N ASP A 173 10.98 3.34 53.18
CA ASP A 173 12.36 3.26 52.77
C ASP A 173 12.76 1.97 52.02
N ASN A 174 13.82 2.12 51.20
CA ASN A 174 14.87 1.18 50.81
C ASN A 174 14.51 -0.29 50.48
N ILE A 175 14.83 -0.71 49.25
CA ILE A 175 15.88 -1.71 48.93
C ILE A 175 15.99 -1.91 47.40
N SER A 176 17.21 -1.67 46.90
CA SER A 176 17.91 -2.13 45.68
C SER A 176 17.17 -2.66 44.45
N SER A 177 17.62 -2.12 43.32
CA SER A 177 17.77 -2.73 41.99
C SER A 177 17.82 -4.27 41.93
N SER A 178 16.84 -4.88 41.26
CA SER A 178 17.06 -5.96 40.29
C SER A 178 15.76 -6.39 39.61
N SER A 179 15.89 -6.75 38.35
CA SER A 179 14.90 -7.47 37.53
C SER A 179 14.11 -8.51 38.30
N LYS A 180 12.78 -8.46 38.22
CA LYS A 180 11.93 -9.61 37.82
C LYS A 180 10.46 -9.20 37.70
N ASN A 181 9.83 -9.81 36.70
CA ASN A 181 8.40 -9.86 36.46
C ASN A 181 7.61 -10.13 37.75
N VAL A 182 6.57 -9.34 38.00
CA VAL A 182 5.37 -9.80 38.71
C VAL A 182 4.14 -9.32 37.95
N THR A 183 3.42 -10.33 37.51
CA THR A 183 2.03 -10.36 37.05
C THR A 183 1.11 -9.49 37.89
N THR A 184 0.44 -8.54 37.26
CA THR A 184 -0.85 -8.04 37.76
C THR A 184 -1.93 -8.59 36.85
N ASN A 185 -2.57 -9.66 37.33
CA ASN A 185 -3.82 -10.19 36.81
C ASN A 185 -4.92 -9.13 36.99
N LYS A 186 -5.08 -8.29 35.97
CA LYS A 186 -6.32 -7.60 35.66
C LYS A 186 -6.57 -7.88 34.18
N PRO A 187 -7.71 -8.47 33.78
CA PRO A 187 -8.02 -8.66 32.38
C PRO A 187 -8.24 -7.27 31.77
N LYS A 188 -7.15 -6.65 31.30
CA LYS A 188 -7.24 -5.48 30.44
C LYS A 188 -7.90 -6.00 29.17
N LYS A 189 -9.15 -5.61 28.89
CA LYS A 189 -9.79 -5.81 27.58
C LYS A 189 -8.76 -5.41 26.53
N LYS A 190 -8.14 -6.41 25.90
CA LYS A 190 -7.10 -6.18 24.92
C LYS A 190 -7.79 -5.48 23.75
N ASN A 191 -7.24 -4.36 23.34
CA ASN A 191 -7.80 -3.62 22.22
C ASN A 191 -7.59 -4.47 20.95
N LYS A 192 -8.68 -5.01 20.35
CA LYS A 192 -8.65 -5.99 19.23
C LYS A 192 -7.72 -5.54 18.09
N LYS A 193 -7.63 -4.22 17.87
CA LYS A 193 -6.73 -3.58 16.89
C LYS A 193 -5.24 -3.84 17.14
N ILE A 194 -4.78 -3.84 18.40
CA ILE A 194 -3.37 -4.09 18.76
C ILE A 194 -3.03 -5.57 18.60
N GLU A 195 -3.98 -6.47 18.88
CA GLU A 195 -3.83 -7.92 18.72
C GLU A 195 -3.68 -8.28 17.25
N VAL A 196 -4.55 -7.73 16.39
CA VAL A 196 -4.43 -7.86 14.92
C VAL A 196 -3.10 -7.33 14.39
N MET A 197 -2.59 -6.20 14.91
CA MET A 197 -1.28 -5.68 14.49
C MET A 197 -0.12 -6.61 14.86
N LYS A 198 -0.13 -7.18 16.07
CA LYS A 198 0.88 -8.18 16.50
C LYS A 198 0.78 -9.47 15.69
N LEU A 199 -0.44 -9.90 15.40
CA LEU A 199 -0.74 -11.08 14.59
C LEU A 199 -0.18 -10.90 13.17
N LYS A 200 -0.50 -9.78 12.50
CA LYS A 200 0.00 -9.45 11.17
C LYS A 200 1.53 -9.41 11.08
N SER A 201 2.20 -8.98 12.16
CA SER A 201 3.67 -8.92 12.21
C SER A 201 4.34 -10.30 12.29
N LYS A 202 3.64 -11.33 12.78
CA LYS A 202 4.21 -12.67 13.02
C LYS A 202 3.60 -13.75 12.13
N ALA A 203 2.47 -13.47 11.49
CA ALA A 203 1.70 -14.45 10.77
C ALA A 203 2.46 -15.04 9.58
N GLN A 204 2.43 -16.36 9.48
CA GLN A 204 3.05 -17.12 8.40
C GLN A 204 1.98 -17.68 7.45
N GLY A 205 2.29 -17.79 6.17
CA GLY A 205 1.31 -18.20 5.16
C GLY A 205 1.87 -18.07 3.75
N ASP A 206 1.02 -18.30 2.76
CA ASP A 206 1.41 -18.26 1.35
C ASP A 206 1.61 -16.83 0.85
N SER A 207 2.84 -16.48 0.47
CA SER A 207 3.20 -15.13 0.03
C SER A 207 2.48 -14.68 -1.25
N THR A 208 1.95 -15.61 -2.05
CA THR A 208 1.22 -15.34 -3.30
C THR A 208 -0.14 -14.67 -3.06
N ILE A 209 -0.71 -14.81 -1.86
CA ILE A 209 -2.01 -14.22 -1.53
C ILE A 209 -1.83 -12.70 -1.39
N PRO A 210 -2.59 -11.85 -2.10
CA PRO A 210 -2.45 -10.41 -2.00
C PRO A 210 -2.96 -9.90 -0.64
N VAL A 211 -2.37 -8.82 -0.12
CA VAL A 211 -2.58 -8.33 1.26
C VAL A 211 -4.05 -8.04 1.57
N ASN A 212 -4.81 -7.56 0.58
CA ASN A 212 -6.24 -7.26 0.69
C ASN A 212 -7.15 -8.51 0.80
N ALA A 213 -6.65 -9.68 0.37
CA ALA A 213 -7.36 -10.95 0.47
C ALA A 213 -6.96 -11.76 1.71
N ARG A 214 -5.94 -11.31 2.48
CA ARG A 214 -5.45 -12.03 3.66
C ARG A 214 -6.36 -11.84 4.87
N VAL A 215 -6.84 -12.96 5.41
CA VAL A 215 -7.43 -13.06 6.75
C VAL A 215 -6.37 -13.62 7.68
N TYR A 216 -6.14 -12.94 8.81
CA TYR A 216 -5.11 -13.31 9.77
C TYR A 216 -5.76 -13.95 10.99
N LEU A 217 -5.36 -15.17 11.35
CA LEU A 217 -5.94 -15.95 12.44
C LEU A 217 -4.85 -16.46 13.38
N SER A 218 -5.18 -16.60 14.66
CA SER A 218 -4.35 -17.33 15.62
C SER A 218 -4.80 -18.79 15.62
N VAL A 219 -3.90 -19.72 15.38
CA VAL A 219 -4.25 -21.13 15.25
C VAL A 219 -3.60 -21.95 16.37
N ASP A 220 -4.43 -22.53 17.23
CA ASP A 220 -4.05 -23.51 18.24
C ASP A 220 -4.09 -24.93 17.64
N PHE A 221 -3.09 -25.72 17.99
CA PHE A 221 -2.96 -27.11 17.54
C PHE A 221 -3.19 -28.06 18.72
N PRO A 222 -3.69 -29.28 18.48
CA PRO A 222 -3.92 -30.25 19.53
C PRO A 222 -2.58 -30.66 20.16
N LEU A 223 -2.61 -31.05 21.45
CA LEU A 223 -1.43 -31.44 22.23
C LEU A 223 -0.57 -32.50 21.53
N ASP A 224 -1.22 -33.41 20.80
CA ASP A 224 -0.61 -34.49 20.00
C ASP A 224 0.38 -33.97 18.95
N SER A 225 0.17 -32.76 18.43
CA SER A 225 0.97 -32.15 17.37
C SER A 225 2.33 -31.64 17.84
N LYS A 226 2.51 -31.38 19.15
CA LYS A 226 3.69 -30.71 19.75
C LYS A 226 4.02 -29.34 19.13
N VAL A 227 3.12 -28.78 18.33
CA VAL A 227 3.23 -27.44 17.75
C VAL A 227 2.46 -26.47 18.66
N SER A 228 3.15 -25.43 19.16
CA SER A 228 2.50 -24.36 19.92
C SER A 228 1.64 -23.46 19.01
N ASN A 229 0.79 -22.64 19.61
CA ASN A 229 0.01 -21.61 18.92
C ASN A 229 0.85 -20.87 17.85
N LYS A 230 0.33 -20.79 16.63
CA LYS A 230 0.95 -20.03 15.55
C LYS A 230 -0.02 -19.05 14.90
N PRO A 231 0.39 -17.80 14.68
CA PRO A 231 -0.35 -16.87 13.85
C PRO A 231 -0.18 -17.29 12.38
N LEU A 232 -1.28 -17.46 11.66
CA LEU A 232 -1.32 -17.81 10.25
C LEU A 232 -2.18 -16.84 9.46
N PHE A 233 -1.96 -16.77 8.15
CA PHE A 233 -2.84 -16.01 7.26
C PHE A 233 -3.27 -16.83 6.05
N PHE A 234 -4.51 -16.62 5.61
CA PHE A 234 -5.17 -17.37 4.56
C PHE A 234 -5.93 -16.43 3.62
N ASN A 235 -6.34 -16.93 2.45
CA ASN A 235 -7.17 -16.16 1.54
C ASN A 235 -8.63 -16.22 2.01
N LYS A 236 -9.29 -15.05 2.09
CA LYS A 236 -10.71 -14.91 2.45
C LYS A 236 -11.66 -15.74 1.57
N GLU A 237 -11.27 -16.04 0.34
CA GLU A 237 -12.09 -16.78 -0.63
C GLU A 237 -11.93 -18.29 -0.55
N TRP A 238 -10.97 -18.80 0.24
CA TRP A 238 -10.78 -20.24 0.40
C TRP A 238 -11.91 -20.85 1.24
N THR A 239 -12.28 -22.08 0.89
CA THR A 239 -13.18 -22.89 1.71
C THR A 239 -12.49 -23.35 2.99
N ILE A 240 -13.27 -23.59 4.04
CA ILE A 240 -12.77 -24.07 5.32
C ILE A 240 -12.02 -25.39 5.17
N GLY A 241 -12.47 -26.31 4.30
CA GLY A 241 -11.74 -27.54 4.00
C GLY A 241 -10.31 -27.29 3.51
N LYS A 242 -10.13 -26.34 2.57
CA LYS A 242 -8.81 -25.98 2.05
C LYS A 242 -7.93 -25.30 3.12
N VAL A 243 -8.53 -24.52 4.00
CA VAL A 243 -7.82 -23.91 5.13
C VAL A 243 -7.38 -24.99 6.12
N LEU A 244 -8.25 -25.96 6.42
CA LEU A 244 -7.96 -27.09 7.29
C LEU A 244 -6.79 -27.91 6.77
N ASP A 245 -6.71 -28.19 5.47
CA ASP A 245 -5.56 -28.88 4.87
C ASP A 245 -4.23 -28.16 5.10
N LYS A 246 -4.23 -26.82 4.96
CA LYS A 246 -3.04 -26.00 5.20
C LYS A 246 -2.68 -25.93 6.67
N VAL A 247 -3.67 -25.78 7.54
CA VAL A 247 -3.45 -25.83 8.99
C VAL A 247 -2.89 -27.19 9.39
N ALA A 248 -3.48 -28.30 8.94
CA ALA A 248 -3.00 -29.65 9.23
C ALA A 248 -1.55 -29.86 8.76
N THR A 249 -1.20 -29.37 7.57
CA THR A 249 0.18 -29.38 7.06
C THR A 249 1.14 -28.63 7.99
N VAL A 250 0.76 -27.44 8.46
CA VAL A 250 1.57 -26.62 9.40
C VAL A 250 1.69 -27.29 10.77
N GLY A 251 0.61 -27.93 11.23
CA GLY A 251 0.54 -28.70 12.46
C GLY A 251 1.18 -30.10 12.35
N LYS A 252 1.70 -30.51 11.19
CA LYS A 252 2.22 -31.86 10.95
C LYS A 252 1.20 -32.97 11.31
N ILE A 253 -0.08 -32.70 11.08
CA ILE A 253 -1.18 -33.63 11.33
C ILE A 253 -1.66 -34.17 9.97
N THR A 254 -1.85 -35.48 9.88
CA THR A 254 -2.38 -36.12 8.66
C THR A 254 -3.89 -35.92 8.57
N ASN A 255 -4.36 -35.17 7.56
CA ASN A 255 -5.78 -35.06 7.28
C ASN A 255 -6.28 -36.24 6.43
N ASN A 256 -7.15 -37.07 7.01
CA ASN A 256 -7.78 -38.21 6.33
C ASN A 256 -9.29 -38.01 6.13
N ASN A 257 -9.80 -36.78 6.22
CA ASN A 257 -11.24 -36.48 6.13
C ASN A 257 -11.91 -37.02 4.85
N ASN A 258 -11.19 -37.17 3.74
CA ASN A 258 -11.73 -37.72 2.49
C ASN A 258 -12.01 -39.23 2.52
N LYS A 259 -11.46 -39.95 3.51
CA LYS A 259 -11.61 -41.41 3.68
C LYS A 259 -12.54 -41.78 4.83
N LEU A 260 -12.95 -40.80 5.63
CA LEU A 260 -13.71 -41.00 6.86
C LEU A 260 -15.18 -40.62 6.65
N PRO A 261 -16.14 -41.36 7.23
CA PRO A 261 -17.54 -40.97 7.29
C PRO A 261 -17.75 -39.59 7.96
N LEU A 262 -18.89 -38.96 7.69
CA LEU A 262 -19.18 -37.61 8.19
C LEU A 262 -19.15 -37.51 9.73
N ASP A 263 -19.61 -38.57 10.41
CA ASP A 263 -19.71 -38.70 11.87
C ASP A 263 -18.49 -39.40 12.52
N ASP A 264 -17.40 -39.62 11.78
CA ASP A 264 -16.24 -40.32 12.34
C ASP A 264 -15.53 -39.48 13.41
N PRO A 265 -15.23 -40.03 14.60
CA PRO A 265 -14.59 -39.29 15.68
C PRO A 265 -13.17 -38.82 15.35
N ASN A 266 -12.50 -39.42 14.36
CA ASN A 266 -11.16 -39.02 13.95
C ASN A 266 -11.15 -37.91 12.90
N ARG A 267 -12.32 -37.47 12.44
CA ARG A 267 -12.43 -36.38 11.46
C ARG A 267 -11.90 -35.09 12.07
N LEU A 268 -11.02 -34.41 11.35
CA LEU A 268 -10.48 -33.13 11.78
C LEU A 268 -11.48 -32.02 11.49
N ILE A 269 -11.62 -31.11 12.45
CA ILE A 269 -12.47 -29.93 12.36
C ILE A 269 -11.74 -28.69 12.88
N LEU A 270 -12.11 -27.54 12.33
CA LEU A 270 -11.71 -26.24 12.83
C LEU A 270 -12.83 -25.68 13.69
N VAL A 271 -12.49 -25.15 14.85
CA VAL A 271 -13.44 -24.60 15.82
C VAL A 271 -13.02 -23.19 16.20
N ASN A 272 -14.02 -22.32 16.36
CA ASN A 272 -13.80 -20.97 16.86
C ASN A 272 -13.64 -21.00 18.38
N LYS A 273 -12.58 -20.40 18.92
CA LYS A 273 -12.29 -20.40 20.36
C LYS A 273 -13.25 -19.54 21.17
N GLU A 274 -13.82 -18.49 20.57
CA GLU A 274 -14.77 -17.59 21.24
C GLU A 274 -16.18 -18.19 21.29
N THR A 275 -16.63 -18.85 20.22
CA THR A 275 -18.00 -19.39 20.14
C THR A 275 -18.10 -20.87 20.48
N GLY A 276 -16.99 -21.62 20.42
CA GLY A 276 -16.99 -23.09 20.58
C GLY A 276 -17.61 -23.85 19.42
N ASN A 277 -18.06 -23.15 18.36
CA ASN A 277 -18.74 -23.77 17.22
C ASN A 277 -17.73 -24.21 16.16
N SER A 278 -17.95 -25.41 15.61
CA SER A 278 -17.18 -25.92 14.48
C SER A 278 -17.61 -25.23 13.17
N PHE A 279 -16.65 -25.05 12.27
CA PHE A 279 -16.92 -24.45 10.96
C PHE A 279 -17.37 -25.50 9.95
N GLU A 280 -18.38 -25.15 9.15
CA GLU A 280 -18.81 -25.96 8.00
C GLU A 280 -17.74 -25.93 6.89
N MET A 281 -17.40 -27.11 6.36
CA MET A 281 -16.26 -27.28 5.44
C MET A 281 -16.43 -26.56 4.09
N ASP A 282 -17.68 -26.35 3.67
CA ASP A 282 -18.04 -25.79 2.36
C ASP A 282 -18.12 -24.25 2.37
N LYS A 283 -18.18 -23.62 3.55
CA LYS A 283 -18.26 -22.16 3.67
C LYS A 283 -16.90 -21.50 3.37
N LYS A 284 -16.95 -20.25 2.90
CA LYS A 284 -15.74 -19.44 2.67
C LYS A 284 -15.25 -18.85 3.98
N LEU A 285 -13.94 -18.79 4.15
CA LEU A 285 -13.30 -18.30 5.36
C LEU A 285 -13.75 -16.87 5.72
N GLY A 286 -13.81 -15.96 4.74
CA GLY A 286 -14.18 -14.56 4.99
C GLY A 286 -15.64 -14.34 5.40
N GLU A 287 -16.50 -15.34 5.30
CA GLU A 287 -17.91 -15.26 5.72
C GLU A 287 -18.10 -15.70 7.18
N VAL A 288 -17.16 -16.49 7.71
CA VAL A 288 -17.29 -17.14 9.03
C VAL A 288 -16.30 -16.64 10.07
N VAL A 289 -15.20 -16.00 9.66
CA VAL A 289 -14.18 -15.45 10.58
C VAL A 289 -13.67 -14.09 10.12
N GLU A 290 -13.27 -13.28 11.10
CA GLU A 290 -12.61 -12.00 10.89
C GLU A 290 -11.12 -12.07 11.26
N SER A 291 -10.34 -11.09 10.78
CA SER A 291 -8.93 -11.02 11.16
C SER A 291 -8.78 -10.69 12.64
N GLY A 292 -8.00 -11.51 13.35
CA GLY A 292 -7.80 -11.41 14.80
C GLY A 292 -8.56 -12.43 15.60
N ASP A 293 -9.37 -13.29 14.96
CA ASP A 293 -10.06 -14.37 15.65
C ASP A 293 -9.10 -15.53 15.95
N ASP A 294 -9.35 -16.21 17.07
CA ASP A 294 -8.62 -17.38 17.53
C ASP A 294 -9.39 -18.65 17.15
N ILE A 295 -8.74 -19.56 16.43
CA ILE A 295 -9.29 -20.85 16.04
C ILE A 295 -8.39 -21.98 16.53
N TYR A 296 -8.94 -23.18 16.67
CA TYR A 296 -8.16 -24.36 16.99
C TYR A 296 -8.56 -25.54 16.11
N LEU A 297 -7.58 -26.40 15.85
CA LEU A 297 -7.78 -27.66 15.12
C LEU A 297 -7.97 -28.79 16.13
N GLU A 298 -9.02 -29.58 15.98
CA GLU A 298 -9.30 -30.71 16.86
C GLU A 298 -9.97 -31.87 16.09
N LYS A 299 -10.02 -33.06 16.70
CA LYS A 299 -10.77 -34.21 16.20
C LYS A 299 -12.23 -34.12 16.67
N LEU A 300 -13.17 -34.51 15.82
CA LEU A 300 -14.60 -34.45 16.11
C LEU A 300 -14.98 -35.17 17.42
N GLY A 301 -14.35 -36.32 17.70
CA GLY A 301 -14.61 -37.10 18.91
C GLY A 301 -14.05 -36.49 20.21
N SER A 302 -13.27 -35.42 20.14
CA SER A 302 -12.71 -34.73 21.32
C SER A 302 -13.59 -33.58 21.82
N ILE A 303 -14.70 -33.26 21.13
CA ILE A 303 -15.63 -32.19 21.50
C ILE A 303 -16.73 -32.66 22.49
N ASN A 304 -16.65 -33.90 22.99
CA ASN A 304 -17.57 -34.42 24.01
C ASN A 304 -17.14 -34.07 25.44
#